data_AF-A0A9P7G075-F1
#
_entry.id   AF-A0A9P7G075-F1
#
_cell.length_a   1.000
_cell.length_b   1.000
_cell.length_c   1.000
_cell.angle_alpha   90.00
_cell.angle_beta   90.00
_cell.angle_gamma   90.00
#
_symmetry.space_group_name_H-M   'P 1'
#
loop_
_entity.id
_entity.type
_entity.pdbx_description
1 polymer ?
#
loop_
_entity_poly.entity_id
_entity_poly.type
_entity_poly.pdbx_seq_one_letter_code
_entity_poly.pdbx_strand_id
1 'polypeptide(L)'
;MQFAIAVSFVLSLLTVPAQSATASISYDRVYDNVNRPLATVACSDGTYGLLTRGYTTFSSLPRFPFIGGAEAVTGWNSPNCGTCYQLTYTNVTSGVNRSINVLAIDRAKPGFNVALEALEALLGPRAVDIGRTTVDAEQ
;
A
#
# COMPACT_ATOMS: atom_id res chain seq x y z
N MET A 1 31.38 -37.56 -38.02
CA MET A 1 31.70 -36.36 -37.23
C MET A 1 30.41 -35.59 -36.99
N GLN A 2 30.06 -35.40 -35.71
CA GLN A 2 29.13 -34.42 -35.11
C GLN A 2 27.68 -34.32 -35.64
N PHE A 3 26.75 -34.93 -34.88
CA PHE A 3 25.34 -34.53 -34.83
C PHE A 3 25.22 -33.34 -33.86
N ALA A 4 24.77 -32.19 -34.35
CA ALA A 4 24.49 -31.01 -33.54
C ALA A 4 23.14 -31.20 -32.81
N ILE A 5 23.18 -31.23 -31.48
CA ILE A 5 21.98 -31.25 -30.63
C ILE A 5 21.61 -29.80 -30.33
N ALA A 6 20.50 -29.33 -30.91
CA ALA A 6 19.91 -28.05 -30.55
C ALA A 6 19.22 -28.17 -29.19
N VAL A 7 19.78 -27.54 -28.16
CA VAL A 7 19.19 -27.46 -26.82
C VAL A 7 18.20 -26.29 -26.81
N SER A 8 16.90 -26.58 -26.92
CA SER A 8 15.84 -25.58 -26.74
C SER A 8 15.71 -25.22 -25.26
N PHE A 9 16.11 -23.99 -24.90
CA PHE A 9 15.89 -23.40 -23.58
C PHE A 9 14.41 -23.01 -23.45
N VAL A 10 13.61 -23.79 -22.70
CA VAL A 10 12.24 -23.43 -22.36
C VAL A 10 12.26 -22.47 -21.17
N LEU A 11 12.12 -21.16 -21.44
CA LEU A 11 12.01 -20.13 -20.41
C LEU A 11 10.65 -20.24 -19.73
N SER A 12 10.58 -20.93 -18.59
CA SER A 12 9.36 -21.05 -17.79
C SER A 12 9.11 -19.72 -17.05
N LEU A 13 8.13 -18.93 -17.50
CA LEU A 13 7.66 -17.77 -16.74
C LEU A 13 6.93 -18.28 -15.49
N LEU A 14 7.58 -18.15 -14.33
CA LEU A 14 6.93 -18.31 -13.03
C LEU A 14 5.95 -17.14 -12.84
N THR A 15 4.66 -17.37 -13.09
CA THR A 15 3.62 -16.42 -12.69
C THR A 15 3.44 -16.55 -11.18
N VAL A 16 3.96 -15.60 -10.42
CA VAL A 16 3.65 -15.48 -8.98
C VAL A 16 2.17 -15.10 -8.88
N PRO A 17 1.32 -15.90 -8.23
CA PRO A 17 -0.06 -15.53 -8.02
C PRO A 17 -0.11 -14.27 -7.15
N ALA A 18 -0.78 -13.23 -7.63
CA ALA A 18 -1.15 -12.08 -6.82
C ALA A 18 -2.03 -12.57 -5.65
N GLN A 19 -1.53 -12.41 -4.43
CA GLN A 19 -2.25 -12.83 -3.23
C GLN A 19 -3.15 -11.69 -2.77
N SER A 20 -4.40 -11.72 -3.20
CA SER A 20 -5.44 -10.84 -2.67
C SER A 20 -5.86 -11.32 -1.28
N ALA A 21 -5.86 -10.40 -0.31
CA ALA A 21 -6.28 -10.67 1.05
C ALA A 21 -7.33 -9.66 1.51
N THR A 22 -8.36 -10.15 2.21
CA THR A 22 -9.34 -9.29 2.85
C THR A 22 -8.71 -8.57 4.04
N ALA A 23 -8.78 -7.24 4.06
CA ALA A 23 -8.19 -6.39 5.08
C ALA A 23 -9.16 -5.33 5.60
N SER A 24 -8.98 -4.90 6.85
CA SER A 24 -9.66 -3.72 7.39
C SER A 24 -9.00 -2.44 6.87
N ILE A 25 -9.78 -1.42 6.56
CA ILE A 25 -9.29 -0.08 6.23
C ILE A 25 -10.02 0.97 7.05
N SER A 26 -9.29 1.98 7.52
CA SER A 26 -9.81 3.20 8.14
C SER A 26 -8.94 4.39 7.75
N TYR A 27 -9.16 5.55 8.38
CA TYR A 27 -8.36 6.75 8.13
C TYR A 27 -7.72 7.31 9.40
N ASP A 28 -6.62 8.05 9.21
CA ASP A 28 -6.03 8.94 10.20
C ASP A 28 -5.59 10.23 9.50
N ARG A 29 -6.07 11.37 10.00
CA ARG A 29 -5.79 12.69 9.43
C ARG A 29 -4.33 13.11 9.52
N VAL A 30 -3.51 12.40 10.30
CA VAL A 30 -2.06 12.61 10.31
C VAL A 30 -1.46 12.43 8.91
N TYR A 31 -2.00 11.50 8.12
CA TYR A 31 -1.50 11.18 6.79
C TYR A 31 -1.90 12.21 5.72
N ASP A 32 -2.85 13.10 6.01
CA ASP A 32 -3.18 14.25 5.15
C ASP A 32 -2.23 15.44 5.37
N ASN A 33 -1.34 15.39 6.38
CA ASN A 33 -0.46 16.51 6.70
C ASN A 33 0.79 16.55 5.81
N VAL A 34 0.80 17.46 4.83
CA VAL A 34 1.90 17.67 3.88
C VAL A 34 3.28 17.86 4.54
N ASN A 35 3.33 18.54 5.68
CA ASN A 35 4.57 18.92 6.37
C ASN A 35 5.04 17.88 7.38
N ARG A 36 4.29 16.78 7.57
CA ARG A 36 4.65 15.75 8.55
C ARG A 36 5.97 15.08 8.13
N PRO A 37 7.02 15.08 8.98
CA PRO A 37 8.29 14.45 8.64
C PRO A 37 8.18 12.93 8.63
N LEU A 38 8.85 12.27 7.68
CA LEU A 38 8.95 10.81 7.64
C LEU A 38 9.71 10.24 8.84
N ALA A 39 10.53 11.05 9.53
CA ALA A 39 11.17 10.68 10.79
C ALA A 39 10.18 10.30 11.92
N THR A 40 8.89 10.60 11.75
CA THR A 40 7.84 10.33 12.75
C THR A 40 7.11 9.00 12.57
N VAL A 41 7.43 8.22 11.52
CA VAL A 41 6.76 6.94 11.19
C VAL A 41 7.76 5.80 11.16
N ALA A 42 7.25 4.56 11.19
CA ALA A 42 8.07 3.36 11.16
C ALA A 42 8.98 3.26 9.91
N CYS A 43 8.53 3.75 8.76
CA CYS A 43 9.32 3.76 7.53
C CYS A 43 10.19 5.01 7.38
N SER A 44 10.77 5.47 8.49
CA SER A 44 11.69 6.62 8.56
C SER A 44 13.01 6.31 7.85
N ASP A 45 14.04 5.91 8.59
CA ASP A 45 15.40 5.65 8.08
C ASP A 45 15.75 4.15 8.14
N GLY A 46 17.04 3.83 8.00
CA GLY A 46 17.54 2.46 7.87
C GLY A 46 17.49 1.94 6.43
N THR A 47 17.93 0.69 6.23
CA THR A 47 18.03 0.04 4.91
C THR A 47 16.75 0.11 4.07
N TYR A 48 15.60 -0.04 4.71
CA TYR A 48 14.28 -0.01 4.06
C TYR A 48 13.52 1.31 4.27
N GLY A 49 14.09 2.26 5.01
CA GLY A 49 13.47 3.55 5.30
C GLY A 49 13.32 4.45 4.08
N LEU A 50 12.27 5.28 4.08
CA LEU A 50 11.97 6.21 3.00
C LEU A 50 12.86 7.45 3.02
N LEU A 51 13.38 7.85 4.18
CA LEU A 51 14.42 8.89 4.29
C LEU A 51 15.70 8.47 3.56
N THR A 52 16.10 7.20 3.71
CA THR A 52 17.25 6.61 3.00
C THR A 52 17.04 6.58 1.48
N ARG A 53 15.78 6.56 1.04
CA ARG A 53 15.40 6.64 -0.39
C ARG A 53 15.26 8.07 -0.91
N GLY A 54 15.61 9.09 -0.10
CA GLY A 54 15.66 10.50 -0.51
C GLY A 54 14.37 11.29 -0.28
N TYR A 55 13.35 10.70 0.36
CA TYR A 55 12.15 11.42 0.77
C TYR A 55 12.36 12.16 2.09
N THR A 56 11.51 13.14 2.41
CA THR A 56 11.66 13.97 3.61
C THR A 56 10.37 14.09 4.42
N THR A 57 9.32 14.66 3.82
CA THR A 57 7.98 14.80 4.39
C THR A 57 6.98 13.90 3.69
N PHE A 58 5.76 13.79 4.24
CA PHE A 58 4.67 13.04 3.61
C PHE A 58 4.39 13.53 2.18
N SER A 59 4.38 14.85 1.94
CA SER A 59 4.16 15.41 0.60
C SER A 59 5.28 15.14 -0.41
N SER A 60 6.46 14.72 0.03
CA SER A 60 7.56 14.37 -0.88
C SER A 60 7.38 12.99 -1.54
N LEU A 61 6.45 12.17 -1.02
CA LEU A 61 6.19 10.82 -1.53
C LEU A 61 5.40 10.86 -2.84
N PRO A 62 5.69 9.97 -3.82
CA PRO A 62 5.11 10.02 -5.16
C PRO A 62 3.61 9.71 -5.23
N ARG A 63 3.02 9.26 -4.13
CA ARG A 63 1.62 8.86 -4.01
C ARG A 63 0.83 9.73 -3.04
N PHE A 64 1.41 10.76 -2.43
CA PHE A 64 0.68 11.63 -1.50
C PHE A 64 -0.60 12.20 -2.15
N PRO A 65 -1.77 12.18 -1.48
CA PRO A 65 -2.02 11.72 -0.10
C PRO A 65 -2.43 10.24 0.03
N PHE A 66 -2.30 9.42 -1.02
CA PHE A 66 -2.52 7.96 -0.98
C PHE A 66 -1.36 7.22 -0.28
N ILE A 67 -1.21 7.52 1.01
CA ILE A 67 -0.21 6.97 1.92
C ILE A 67 -0.93 6.50 3.20
N GLY A 68 -0.28 5.64 3.96
CA GLY A 68 -0.82 5.23 5.25
C GLY A 68 0.00 4.18 5.97
N GLY A 69 -0.52 3.77 7.12
CA GLY A 69 -0.04 2.60 7.82
C GLY A 69 -0.60 1.31 7.21
N ALA A 70 0.20 0.26 7.20
CA ALA A 70 -0.20 -1.09 6.81
C ALA A 70 0.23 -2.11 7.87
N GLU A 71 -0.56 -3.17 8.04
CA GLU A 71 -0.26 -4.25 9.01
C GLU A 71 1.01 -5.04 8.65
N ALA A 72 1.36 -5.10 7.37
CA ALA A 72 2.61 -5.67 6.88
C ALA A 72 3.86 -4.91 7.39
N VAL A 73 3.73 -3.63 7.74
CA VAL A 73 4.81 -2.84 8.35
C VAL A 73 4.81 -3.14 9.85
N THR A 74 5.70 -4.05 10.27
CA THR A 74 5.73 -4.55 11.66
C THR A 74 6.41 -3.59 12.64
N GLY A 75 7.20 -2.64 12.14
CA GLY A 75 7.92 -1.66 12.95
C GLY A 75 8.98 -0.90 12.14
N TRP A 76 9.88 -0.23 12.85
CA TRP A 76 10.99 0.53 12.26
C TRP A 76 11.82 -0.31 11.30
N ASN A 77 12.20 0.26 10.15
CA ASN A 77 13.03 -0.39 9.12
C ASN A 77 12.46 -1.75 8.64
N SER A 78 11.13 -1.89 8.61
CA SER A 78 10.47 -3.08 8.07
C SER A 78 10.81 -3.28 6.58
N PRO A 79 11.02 -4.53 6.10
CA PRO A 79 11.19 -4.81 4.67
C PRO A 79 9.95 -4.43 3.83
N ASN A 80 8.78 -4.30 4.46
CA ASN A 80 7.55 -3.84 3.81
C ASN A 80 7.42 -2.30 3.76
N CYS A 81 8.46 -1.56 4.14
CA CYS A 81 8.44 -0.12 4.02
C CYS A 81 8.48 0.35 2.57
N GLY A 82 7.49 1.17 2.21
CA GLY A 82 7.30 1.68 0.86
C GLY A 82 6.76 0.67 -0.14
N THR A 83 6.15 -0.43 0.31
CA THR A 83 5.37 -1.30 -0.58
C THR A 83 4.07 -0.60 -0.98
N CYS A 84 3.57 -0.90 -2.16
CA CYS A 84 2.31 -0.38 -2.67
C CYS A 84 1.23 -1.42 -2.46
N TYR A 85 0.00 -1.00 -2.15
CA TYR A 85 -1.16 -1.88 -2.09
C TYR A 85 -2.29 -1.30 -2.92
N GLN A 86 -2.83 -2.09 -3.84
CA GLN A 86 -4.14 -1.82 -4.41
C GLN A 86 -5.22 -2.26 -3.43
N LEU A 87 -6.03 -1.31 -2.98
CA LEU A 87 -7.14 -1.53 -2.06
C LEU A 87 -8.45 -1.36 -2.81
N THR A 88 -9.27 -2.41 -2.85
CA THR A 88 -10.52 -2.45 -3.59
C THR A 88 -11.70 -2.54 -2.63
N TYR A 89 -12.61 -1.56 -2.72
CA TYR A 89 -13.88 -1.55 -2.00
C TYR A 89 -15.00 -1.98 -2.93
N THR A 90 -15.66 -3.08 -2.56
CA THR A 90 -16.83 -3.60 -3.25
C THR A 90 -18.06 -3.52 -2.35
N ASN A 91 -19.11 -2.85 -2.82
CA ASN A 91 -20.44 -2.83 -2.20
C ASN A 91 -21.47 -3.33 -3.19
N VAL A 92 -21.96 -4.56 -2.97
CA VAL A 92 -22.92 -5.22 -3.85
C VAL A 92 -24.29 -4.56 -3.85
N THR A 93 -24.69 -3.94 -2.73
CA THR A 93 -26.00 -3.29 -2.61
C THR A 93 -26.06 -1.99 -3.41
N SER A 94 -24.97 -1.22 -3.44
CA SER A 94 -24.88 0.03 -4.22
C SER A 94 -24.22 -0.14 -5.60
N GLY A 95 -23.75 -1.35 -5.93
CA GLY A 95 -23.01 -1.63 -7.17
C GLY A 95 -21.64 -0.93 -7.26
N VAL A 96 -21.08 -0.49 -6.13
CA VAL A 96 -19.79 0.23 -6.12
C VAL A 96 -18.66 -0.80 -6.16
N ASN A 97 -17.72 -0.60 -7.07
CA ASN A 97 -16.42 -1.27 -7.12
C ASN A 97 -15.37 -0.20 -7.44
N ARG A 98 -14.54 0.16 -6.47
CA ARG A 98 -13.51 1.20 -6.61
C ARG A 98 -12.21 0.73 -6.01
N SER A 99 -11.10 1.15 -6.62
CA SER A 99 -9.76 0.81 -6.17
C SER A 99 -8.88 2.05 -6.04
N ILE A 100 -7.99 2.03 -5.07
CA ILE A 100 -6.93 3.03 -4.89
C ILE A 100 -5.59 2.33 -4.67
N ASN A 101 -4.48 3.01 -5.01
CA ASN A 101 -3.13 2.51 -4.73
C ASN A 101 -2.52 3.31 -3.57
N VAL A 102 -2.23 2.64 -2.46
CA VAL A 102 -1.73 3.21 -1.21
C VAL A 102 -0.29 2.78 -0.96
N LEU A 103 0.58 3.75 -0.65
CA LEU A 103 1.96 3.49 -0.22
C LEU A 103 2.01 3.25 1.29
N ALA A 104 2.57 2.11 1.71
CA ALA A 104 2.76 1.79 3.12
C ALA A 104 3.98 2.51 3.70
N ILE A 105 3.75 3.40 4.67
CA ILE A 105 4.78 4.26 5.27
C ILE A 105 4.88 4.14 6.79
N ASP A 106 3.91 3.48 7.40
CA ASP A 106 3.87 3.27 8.84
C ASP A 106 3.24 1.93 9.18
N ARG A 107 3.26 1.60 10.46
CA ARG A 107 2.53 0.47 11.00
C ARG A 107 1.04 0.83 11.19
N ALA A 108 0.16 -0.08 10.80
CA ALA A 108 -1.25 -0.07 11.22
C ALA A 108 -1.62 -1.42 11.85
N LYS A 109 -2.59 -1.44 12.78
CA LYS A 109 -3.24 -2.66 13.26
C LYS A 109 -4.71 -2.40 13.59
N PRO A 110 -5.66 -3.20 13.09
CA PRO A 110 -5.52 -4.17 11.99
C PRO A 110 -5.50 -3.48 10.62
N GLY A 111 -5.01 -4.18 9.58
CA GLY A 111 -5.10 -3.78 8.18
C GLY A 111 -4.42 -2.45 7.87
N PHE A 112 -5.19 -1.47 7.39
CA PHE A 112 -4.71 -0.19 6.89
C PHE A 112 -5.35 1.01 7.62
N ASN A 113 -4.53 2.02 7.91
CA ASN A 113 -5.00 3.36 8.28
C ASN A 113 -4.42 4.36 7.27
N VAL A 114 -5.25 4.97 6.44
CA VAL A 114 -4.81 5.83 5.33
C VAL A 114 -5.15 7.30 5.55
N ALA A 115 -4.67 8.19 4.69
CA ALA A 115 -5.17 9.57 4.68
C ALA A 115 -6.70 9.62 4.47
N LEU A 116 -7.38 10.61 5.06
CA LEU A 116 -8.82 10.77 4.86
C LEU A 116 -9.15 10.97 3.39
N GLU A 117 -8.34 11.77 2.66
CA GLU A 117 -8.54 11.98 1.23
C GLU A 117 -8.44 10.67 0.42
N ALA A 118 -7.56 9.76 0.83
CA ALA A 118 -7.45 8.43 0.22
C ALA A 118 -8.69 7.58 0.51
N LEU A 119 -9.21 7.60 1.74
CA LEU A 119 -10.43 6.87 2.09
C LEU A 119 -11.66 7.45 1.38
N GLU A 120 -11.74 8.77 1.22
CA GLU A 120 -12.80 9.45 0.47
C GLU A 120 -12.76 9.10 -1.02
N ALA A 121 -11.57 8.99 -1.62
CA ALA A 121 -11.44 8.50 -3.00
C ALA A 121 -11.97 7.07 -3.17
N LEU A 122 -11.84 6.23 -2.14
CA LEU A 122 -12.29 4.84 -2.17
C LEU A 122 -13.80 4.70 -1.87
N LEU A 123 -14.28 5.31 -0.80
CA LEU A 123 -15.64 5.12 -0.29
C LEU A 123 -16.62 6.20 -0.80
N GLY A 124 -16.11 7.30 -1.35
CA GLY A 124 -16.89 8.47 -1.73
C GLY A 124 -17.26 9.37 -0.54
N PRO A 125 -18.31 10.20 -0.67
CA PRO A 125 -18.61 11.29 0.29
C PRO A 125 -19.01 10.82 1.69
N ARG A 126 -19.21 9.52 1.89
CA ARG A 126 -19.60 8.91 3.17
C ARG A 126 -18.42 8.29 3.92
N ALA A 127 -17.18 8.52 3.49
CA ALA A 127 -16.00 7.90 4.10
C ALA A 127 -15.90 8.19 5.62
N VAL A 128 -16.19 9.42 6.03
CA VAL A 128 -16.21 9.82 7.45
C VAL A 128 -17.29 9.05 8.23
N ASP A 129 -18.50 8.92 7.66
CA ASP A 129 -19.62 8.20 8.30
C ASP A 129 -19.37 6.70 8.41
N ILE A 130 -18.75 6.12 7.37
CA ILE A 130 -18.37 4.69 7.36
C ILE A 130 -17.26 4.46 8.38
N GLY A 131 -16.24 5.33 8.38
CA GLY A 131 -15.10 5.33 9.30
C GLY A 131 -14.12 4.16 9.10
N ARG A 132 -14.64 2.93 9.13
CA ARG A 132 -13.89 1.69 8.92
C ARG A 132 -14.73 0.70 8.13
N THR A 133 -14.10 0.01 7.20
CA THR A 133 -14.74 -1.06 6.42
C THR A 133 -13.71 -2.14 6.07
N THR A 134 -14.14 -3.10 5.26
CA THR A 134 -13.33 -4.16 4.68
C THR A 134 -13.05 -3.87 3.20
N VAL A 135 -11.85 -4.22 2.75
CA VAL A 135 -11.38 -4.12 1.36
C VAL A 135 -10.62 -5.39 0.98
N ASP A 136 -10.51 -5.63 -0.32
CA ASP A 136 -9.53 -6.58 -0.86
C ASP A 136 -8.21 -5.83 -1.10
N ALA A 137 -7.10 -6.38 -0.60
CA ALA A 137 -5.78 -5.79 -0.68
C ALA A 137 -4.83 -6.69 -1.48
N GLU A 138 -4.18 -6.11 -2.48
CA GLU A 138 -3.17 -6.75 -3.34
C GLU A 138 -1.90 -5.91 -3.34
N GLN A 139 -0.74 -6.54 -3.16
CA GLN A 139 0.57 -5.87 -3.05
C GLN A 139 1.29 -5.79 -4.40
#